data_AF-A0A815IFM6-F1
#
_entry.id   AF-A0A815IFM6-F1
#
_cell.length_a   1.000
_cell.length_b   1.000
_cell.length_c   1.000
_cell.angle_alpha   90.00
_cell.angle_beta   90.00
_cell.angle_gamma   90.00
#
_symmetry.space_group_name_H-M   'P 1'
#
loop_
_entity.id
_entity.type
_entity.pdbx_description
1 polymer ?
#
loop_
_entity_poly.entity_id
_entity_poly.type
_entity_poly.pdbx_seq_one_letter_code
_entity_poly.pdbx_strand_id
1 'polypeptide(L)'
;MDSTHFLNWLDQACAQLRVLQDKNAQICLILDNATWHFKEPEETKLPKRGSRKAVLHDWLTKHKIHFADNLKNSELLESIYQDALAKFYKSYQVASVYDIEILRLPVRHSTLNPIELAWSGMKNYIRPEEARGYYHHVKKYEDHLNRLISG
;
A
#
# COMPACT_ATOMS: atom_id res chain seq x y z
N MET A 1 -3.60 13.54 6.67
CA MET A 1 -4.30 12.58 5.78
C MET A 1 -4.85 11.46 6.64
N ASP A 2 -6.06 10.96 6.39
CA ASP A 2 -6.59 9.77 7.06
C ASP A 2 -6.75 8.61 6.06
N SER A 3 -7.04 7.41 6.57
CA SER A 3 -7.17 6.23 5.73
C SER A 3 -8.30 6.29 4.71
N THR A 4 -9.37 7.05 4.95
CA THR A 4 -10.49 7.16 3.99
C THR A 4 -10.09 8.04 2.83
N HIS A 5 -9.51 9.21 3.11
CA HIS A 5 -8.97 10.10 2.08
C HIS A 5 -7.86 9.42 1.28
N PHE A 6 -6.98 8.67 1.94
CA PHE A 6 -5.95 7.89 1.28
C PHE A 6 -6.52 6.83 0.33
N LEU A 7 -7.52 6.05 0.76
CA LEU A 7 -8.12 5.03 -0.10
C LEU A 7 -8.86 5.62 -1.30
N ASN A 8 -9.56 6.75 -1.12
CA ASN A 8 -10.21 7.44 -2.23
C ASN A 8 -9.18 7.98 -3.24
N TRP A 9 -8.09 8.55 -2.75
CA TRP A 9 -6.99 8.99 -3.60
C TRP A 9 -6.32 7.80 -4.32
N LEU A 10 -6.07 6.71 -3.60
CA LEU A 10 -5.45 5.50 -4.16
C LEU A 10 -6.30 4.92 -5.28
N ASP A 11 -7.61 4.85 -5.11
CA ASP A 11 -8.55 4.38 -6.12
C ASP A 11 -8.47 5.23 -7.40
N GLN A 12 -8.54 6.56 -7.26
CA GLN A 12 -8.41 7.49 -8.38
C GLN A 12 -7.04 7.37 -9.08
N ALA A 13 -5.97 7.25 -8.30
CA ALA A 13 -4.62 7.09 -8.83
C ALA A 13 -4.47 5.76 -9.59
N CYS A 14 -4.99 4.65 -9.06
CA CYS A 14 -4.96 3.34 -9.72
C CYS A 14 -5.75 3.36 -11.03
N ALA A 15 -6.94 3.98 -11.03
CA ALA A 15 -7.75 4.14 -12.24
C ALA A 15 -7.00 4.93 -13.32
N GLN A 16 -6.38 6.07 -12.94
CA GLN A 16 -5.58 6.88 -13.86
C GLN A 16 -4.37 6.12 -14.40
N LEU A 17 -3.60 5.47 -13.51
CA LEU A 17 -2.42 4.69 -13.91
C LEU A 17 -2.79 3.59 -14.90
N ARG A 18 -3.88 2.85 -14.66
CA ARG A 18 -4.32 1.80 -15.58
C ARG A 18 -4.74 2.33 -16.94
N VAL A 19 -5.29 3.54 -17.01
CA VAL A 19 -5.66 4.20 -18.28
C VAL A 19 -4.43 4.70 -19.04
N LEU A 20 -3.41 5.17 -18.33
CA LEU A 20 -2.19 5.75 -18.92
C LEU A 20 -1.19 4.72 -19.44
N GLN A 21 -1.30 3.47 -18.98
CA GLN A 21 -0.38 2.40 -19.33
C GLN A 21 -0.98 1.46 -20.39
N ASP A 22 -0.13 0.72 -21.09
CA ASP A 22 -0.56 -0.34 -21.98
C ASP A 22 -1.41 -1.38 -21.24
N LYS A 23 -2.40 -1.96 -21.93
CA LYS A 23 -3.33 -2.94 -21.33
C LYS A 23 -2.63 -4.15 -20.69
N ASN A 24 -1.46 -4.51 -21.21
CA ASN A 24 -0.67 -5.65 -20.76
C ASN A 24 0.49 -5.25 -19.83
N ALA A 25 0.63 -3.95 -19.50
CA ALA A 25 1.67 -3.49 -18.60
C ALA A 25 1.40 -3.99 -17.17
N GLN A 26 2.43 -4.58 -16.56
CA GLN A 26 2.39 -4.92 -15.15
C GLN A 26 2.76 -3.67 -14.35
N ILE A 27 1.87 -3.24 -13.45
CA ILE A 27 2.04 -2.02 -12.67
C ILE A 27 2.28 -2.40 -11.21
N CYS A 28 3.30 -1.81 -10.61
CA CYS A 28 3.62 -1.98 -9.21
C CYS A 28 3.69 -0.60 -8.52
N LEU A 29 2.97 -0.46 -7.41
CA LEU A 29 3.01 0.70 -6.52
C LEU A 29 3.89 0.41 -5.32
N ILE A 30 4.85 1.29 -5.04
CA ILE A 30 5.69 1.21 -3.85
C ILE A 30 5.10 2.14 -2.78
N LEU A 31 4.70 1.57 -1.63
CA LEU A 31 4.18 2.32 -0.49
C LEU A 31 5.15 2.30 0.68
N ASP A 32 5.28 3.45 1.34
CA ASP A 32 5.90 3.54 2.66
C ASP A 32 4.96 3.05 3.77
N ASN A 33 5.49 2.99 4.99
CA ASN A 33 4.76 2.47 6.16
C ASN A 33 4.05 3.58 6.95
N ALA A 34 3.39 4.51 6.27
CA ALA A 34 2.53 5.49 6.92
C ALA A 34 1.30 4.83 7.57
N THR A 35 0.93 5.25 8.78
CA THR A 35 -0.10 4.59 9.60
C THR A 35 -1.46 4.47 8.91
N TRP A 36 -1.84 5.46 8.11
CA TRP A 36 -3.12 5.44 7.39
C TRP A 36 -3.18 4.42 6.23
N HIS A 37 -2.04 3.87 5.78
CA HIS A 37 -1.97 2.80 4.78
C HIS A 37 -2.42 1.43 5.31
N PHE A 38 -2.56 1.27 6.64
CA PHE A 38 -2.81 0.01 7.34
C PHE A 38 -4.29 -0.19 7.72
N LYS A 39 -5.23 0.38 6.95
CA LYS A 39 -6.66 0.17 7.23
C LYS A 39 -7.05 -1.26 6.89
N GLU A 40 -7.36 -2.03 7.93
CA GLU A 40 -7.87 -3.39 7.81
C GLU A 40 -9.35 -3.38 7.37
N PRO A 41 -9.74 -4.25 6.42
CA PRO A 41 -11.13 -4.62 6.22
C PRO A 41 -11.78 -5.13 7.51
N GLU A 42 -13.06 -4.83 7.72
CA GLU A 42 -13.83 -5.39 8.85
C GLU A 42 -13.78 -6.93 8.86
N GLU A 43 -13.76 -7.51 7.66
CA GLU A 43 -13.77 -8.95 7.41
C GLU A 43 -12.46 -9.62 7.84
N THR A 44 -11.33 -8.93 7.69
CA THR A 44 -9.99 -9.46 8.00
C THR A 44 -9.57 -9.20 9.44
N LYS A 45 -10.41 -8.55 10.26
CA LYS A 45 -10.14 -8.38 11.70
C LYS A 45 -9.98 -9.76 12.33
N LEU A 46 -8.78 -10.00 12.88
CA LEU A 46 -8.45 -11.29 13.43
C LEU A 46 -9.15 -11.49 14.78
N PRO A 47 -9.68 -12.70 15.05
CA PRO A 47 -10.06 -13.09 16.39
C PRO A 47 -8.87 -12.96 17.35
N LYS A 48 -9.13 -12.53 18.59
CA LYS A 48 -8.09 -12.43 19.62
C LYS A 48 -7.82 -13.80 20.24
N ARG A 49 -6.69 -13.96 20.95
CA ARG A 49 -6.37 -15.20 21.70
C ARG A 49 -7.46 -15.64 22.67
N GLY A 50 -8.25 -14.70 23.21
CA GLY A 50 -9.39 -14.99 24.09
C GLY A 50 -10.73 -15.20 23.39
N SER A 51 -10.78 -15.26 22.06
CA SER A 51 -12.02 -15.47 21.31
C SER A 51 -12.63 -16.85 21.61
N ARG A 52 -13.96 -16.89 21.71
CA ARG A 52 -14.72 -18.14 21.86
C ARG A 52 -14.55 -19.01 20.62
N LYS A 53 -14.59 -20.34 20.79
CA LYS A 53 -14.43 -21.31 19.68
C LYS A 53 -15.40 -21.04 18.53
N ALA A 54 -16.66 -20.70 18.83
CA ALA A 54 -17.65 -20.31 17.83
C ALA A 54 -17.21 -19.12 16.95
N VAL A 55 -16.55 -18.11 17.52
CA VAL A 55 -16.04 -16.95 16.77
C VAL A 55 -14.91 -17.37 15.81
N LEU A 56 -14.07 -18.32 16.22
CA LEU A 56 -13.00 -18.86 15.37
C LEU A 56 -13.59 -19.66 14.19
N HIS A 57 -14.59 -20.50 14.46
CA HIS A 57 -15.29 -21.27 13.43
C HIS A 57 -16.01 -20.37 12.42
N ASP A 58 -16.72 -19.34 12.89
CA ASP A 58 -17.40 -18.36 12.03
C ASP A 58 -16.39 -17.64 11.13
N TRP A 59 -15.26 -17.21 11.69
CA TRP A 59 -14.22 -16.53 10.92
C TRP A 59 -13.65 -17.43 9.83
N LEU A 60 -13.26 -18.66 10.17
CA LEU A 60 -12.71 -19.64 9.22
C LEU A 60 -13.71 -20.00 8.12
N THR A 61 -14.98 -20.20 8.50
CA THR A 61 -16.07 -20.51 7.56
C THR A 61 -16.31 -19.36 6.59
N LYS A 62 -16.36 -18.12 7.09
CA LYS A 62 -16.52 -16.91 6.26
C LYS A 62 -15.38 -16.74 5.26
N HIS A 63 -14.15 -17.10 5.65
CA HIS A 63 -12.97 -17.05 4.78
C HIS A 63 -12.77 -18.32 3.93
N LYS A 64 -13.72 -19.28 4.00
CA LYS A 64 -13.69 -20.56 3.27
C LYS A 64 -12.43 -21.40 3.57
N ILE A 65 -11.90 -21.29 4.79
CA ILE A 65 -10.76 -22.08 5.25
C ILE A 65 -11.29 -23.36 5.88
N HIS A 66 -10.81 -24.51 5.42
CA HIS A 66 -11.15 -25.80 6.03
C HIS A 66 -10.44 -25.97 7.37
N PHE A 67 -11.17 -26.48 8.36
CA PHE A 67 -10.63 -26.82 9.68
C PHE A 67 -11.37 -28.06 10.21
N ALA A 68 -10.73 -28.80 11.11
CA ALA A 68 -11.35 -29.95 11.77
C ALA A 68 -12.05 -29.51 13.07
N ASP A 69 -13.24 -30.06 13.35
CA ASP A 69 -14.06 -29.67 14.51
C ASP A 69 -13.40 -29.98 15.87
N ASN A 70 -12.47 -30.92 15.89
CA ASN A 70 -11.75 -31.34 17.10
C ASN A 70 -10.54 -30.44 17.43
N LEU A 71 -10.19 -29.47 16.59
CA LEU A 71 -9.05 -28.58 16.84
C LEU A 71 -9.26 -27.73 18.10
N LYS A 72 -8.15 -27.49 18.81
CA LYS A 72 -8.07 -26.58 19.94
C LYS A 72 -8.10 -25.13 19.43
N ASN A 73 -8.55 -24.21 20.28
CA ASN A 73 -8.58 -22.78 19.94
C ASN A 73 -7.22 -22.23 19.50
N SER A 74 -6.11 -22.74 20.05
CA SER A 74 -4.76 -22.35 19.65
C SER A 74 -4.42 -22.75 18.21
N GLU A 75 -4.82 -23.96 17.80
CA GLU A 75 -4.58 -24.50 16.45
C GLU A 75 -5.46 -23.81 15.41
N LEU A 76 -6.71 -23.52 15.78
CA LEU A 76 -7.62 -22.70 14.97
C LEU A 76 -7.05 -21.28 14.79
N LEU A 77 -6.56 -20.65 15.86
CA LEU A 77 -5.94 -19.32 15.77
C LEU A 77 -4.68 -19.33 14.90
N GLU A 78 -3.82 -20.34 15.03
CA GLU A 78 -2.62 -20.47 14.20
C GLU A 78 -2.97 -20.55 12.72
N SER A 79 -3.98 -21.36 12.38
CA SER A 79 -4.49 -21.47 11.00
C SER A 79 -5.00 -20.12 10.48
N ILE A 80 -5.70 -19.37 11.32
CA ILE A 80 -6.19 -18.01 11.00
C ILE A 80 -5.02 -17.04 10.76
N TYR A 81 -4.00 -17.05 11.62
CA TYR A 81 -2.84 -16.16 11.48
C TYR A 81 -2.02 -16.47 10.22
N GLN A 82 -1.88 -17.75 9.85
CA GLN A 82 -1.15 -18.15 8.64
C GLN A 82 -1.82 -17.66 7.35
N ASP A 83 -3.14 -17.77 7.23
CA ASP A 83 -3.86 -17.31 6.04
C ASP A 83 -3.98 -15.78 5.96
N ALA A 84 -4.22 -15.15 7.11
CA ALA A 84 -4.41 -13.71 7.17
C ALA A 84 -3.19 -12.91 6.68
N LEU A 85 -1.97 -13.45 6.85
CA LEU A 85 -0.71 -12.89 6.35
C LEU A 85 -0.73 -12.48 4.88
N ALA A 86 -1.56 -13.11 4.04
CA ALA A 86 -1.60 -12.82 2.62
C ALA A 86 -2.46 -11.60 2.23
N LYS A 87 -3.42 -11.16 3.07
CA LYS A 87 -4.50 -10.24 2.63
C LYS A 87 -4.99 -9.29 3.74
N PHE A 88 -4.20 -8.28 4.10
CA PHE A 88 -4.48 -7.50 5.31
C PHE A 88 -5.06 -6.09 5.14
N TYR A 89 -4.74 -5.36 4.08
CA TYR A 89 -5.10 -3.93 4.00
C TYR A 89 -5.99 -3.60 2.83
N LYS A 90 -6.95 -2.68 3.05
CA LYS A 90 -7.86 -2.17 2.03
C LYS A 90 -7.13 -1.60 0.82
N SER A 91 -5.90 -1.12 1.00
CA SER A 91 -5.05 -0.66 -0.11
C SER A 91 -4.77 -1.75 -1.14
N TYR A 92 -4.48 -2.98 -0.69
CA TYR A 92 -4.30 -4.12 -1.61
C TYR A 92 -5.58 -4.47 -2.36
N GLN A 93 -6.73 -4.41 -1.67
CA GLN A 93 -8.03 -4.66 -2.31
C GLN A 93 -8.31 -3.63 -3.41
N VAL A 94 -8.12 -2.35 -3.12
CA VAL A 94 -8.28 -1.27 -4.09
C VAL A 94 -7.37 -1.47 -5.29
N ALA A 95 -6.06 -1.71 -5.07
CA ALA A 95 -5.12 -1.90 -6.17
C ALA A 95 -5.41 -3.15 -7.03
N SER A 96 -5.84 -4.26 -6.40
CA SER A 96 -6.16 -5.50 -7.11
C SER A 96 -7.32 -5.39 -8.09
N VAL A 97 -8.28 -4.47 -7.86
CA VAL A 97 -9.37 -4.19 -8.81
C VAL A 97 -8.83 -3.72 -10.15
N TYR A 98 -7.68 -3.05 -10.12
CA TYR A 98 -7.00 -2.53 -11.29
C TYR A 98 -5.82 -3.40 -11.73
N ASP A 99 -5.68 -4.64 -11.23
CA ASP A 99 -4.53 -5.53 -11.52
C ASP A 99 -3.16 -4.89 -11.18
N ILE A 100 -3.13 -4.05 -10.14
CA ILE A 100 -1.93 -3.36 -9.68
C ILE A 100 -1.38 -4.07 -8.43
N GLU A 101 -0.08 -4.38 -8.45
CA GLU A 101 0.62 -4.92 -7.29
C GLU A 101 1.06 -3.79 -6.34
N ILE A 102 1.03 -4.05 -5.03
CA ILE A 102 1.61 -3.14 -4.03
C ILE A 102 2.81 -3.82 -3.40
N LEU A 103 3.96 -3.14 -3.44
CA LEU A 103 5.13 -3.47 -2.65
C LEU A 103 5.29 -2.49 -1.51
N ARG A 104 5.60 -3.00 -0.32
CA ARG A 104 5.86 -2.17 0.87
C ARG A 104 7.33 -2.16 1.20
N LEU A 105 7.81 -0.98 1.58
CA LEU A 105 9.18 -0.81 2.03
C LEU A 105 9.40 -1.52 3.37
N PRO A 106 10.60 -2.08 3.61
CA PRO A 106 10.99 -2.52 4.94
C PRO A 106 10.94 -1.37 5.95
N VAL A 107 10.55 -1.69 7.18
CA VAL A 107 10.44 -0.70 8.27
C VAL A 107 11.80 -0.02 8.51
N ARG A 108 11.83 1.31 8.59
CA ARG A 108 13.02 2.17 8.80
C ARG A 108 14.06 2.18 7.66
N HIS A 109 13.66 1.82 6.44
CA HIS A 109 14.52 1.92 5.25
C HIS A 109 14.05 3.00 4.28
N SER A 110 13.98 4.26 4.74
CA SER A 110 13.57 5.40 3.89
C SER A 110 14.51 5.64 2.70
N THR A 111 15.76 5.18 2.77
CA THR A 111 16.72 5.22 1.65
C THR A 111 16.28 4.37 0.46
N LEU A 112 15.40 3.39 0.65
CA LEU A 112 14.83 2.57 -0.41
C LEU A 112 13.55 3.19 -1.00
N ASN A 113 13.06 4.31 -0.44
CA ASN A 113 11.86 4.96 -0.91
C ASN A 113 12.15 5.78 -2.17
N PRO A 114 11.62 5.42 -3.35
CA PRO A 114 11.91 6.15 -4.59
C PRO A 114 11.53 7.63 -4.52
N ILE A 115 10.46 7.97 -3.79
CA ILE A 115 10.06 9.38 -3.65
C ILE A 115 11.07 10.19 -2.82
N GLU A 116 11.75 9.59 -1.84
CA GLU A 116 12.80 10.28 -1.06
C GLU A 116 14.04 10.52 -1.92
N LEU A 117 14.37 9.60 -2.83
CA LEU A 117 15.43 9.78 -3.80
C LEU A 117 15.12 10.94 -4.77
N ALA A 118 13.89 10.98 -5.29
CA ALA A 118 13.43 12.08 -6.14
C ALA A 118 13.46 13.43 -5.40
N TRP A 119 12.99 13.47 -4.15
CA TRP A 119 13.06 14.67 -3.30
C TRP A 119 14.49 15.11 -3.01
N SER A 120 15.41 14.16 -2.77
CA SER A 120 16.83 14.45 -2.57
C SER A 120 17.44 15.11 -3.82
N GLY A 121 17.16 14.56 -5.01
CA GLY A 121 17.59 15.13 -6.28
C GLY A 121 17.07 16.56 -6.47
N MET A 122 15.78 16.77 -6.24
CA MET A 122 15.19 18.10 -6.36
C MET A 122 15.76 19.09 -5.34
N LYS A 123 15.93 18.70 -4.07
CA LYS A 123 16.52 19.57 -3.03
C LYS A 123 17.96 19.97 -3.39
N ASN A 124 18.74 19.06 -3.98
CA ASN A 124 20.09 19.37 -4.44
C ASN A 124 20.10 20.33 -5.63
N TYR A 125 19.12 20.21 -6.53
CA TYR A 125 18.96 21.11 -7.67
C TYR A 125 18.57 22.53 -7.23
N ILE A 126 17.72 22.68 -6.21
CA ILE A 126 17.20 23.97 -5.71
C ILE A 126 18.16 24.64 -4.68
N ARG A 127 19.45 24.28 -4.64
CA ARG A 127 20.39 24.75 -3.61
C ARG A 127 20.39 26.29 -3.41
N PRO A 128 20.68 26.78 -2.18
CA PRO A 128 20.17 28.07 -1.68
C PRO A 128 20.79 29.34 -2.26
N GLU A 129 21.82 29.28 -3.11
CA GLU A 129 22.45 30.52 -3.62
C GLU A 129 21.50 31.34 -4.51
N GLU A 130 20.38 30.75 -4.96
CA GLU A 130 19.37 31.42 -5.78
C GLU A 130 17.92 31.33 -5.22
N ALA A 131 17.75 30.97 -3.93
CA ALA A 131 16.45 30.63 -3.35
C ALA A 131 15.54 31.83 -2.98
N ARG A 132 15.43 32.85 -3.85
CA ARG A 132 14.31 33.79 -3.84
C ARG A 132 13.19 33.26 -4.75
N GLY A 133 12.37 32.34 -4.20
CA GLY A 133 11.13 31.89 -4.84
C GLY A 133 11.11 30.39 -5.15
N TYR A 134 10.67 29.58 -4.18
CA TYR A 134 10.61 28.12 -4.28
C TYR A 134 9.79 27.59 -5.47
N TYR A 135 8.73 28.29 -5.88
CA TYR A 135 7.78 27.79 -6.90
C TYR A 135 8.34 27.75 -8.32
N HIS A 136 9.13 28.76 -8.72
CA HIS A 136 9.68 28.83 -10.08
C HIS A 136 10.71 27.72 -10.33
N HIS A 137 11.49 27.39 -9.29
CA HIS A 137 12.53 26.36 -9.35
C HIS A 137 11.97 24.94 -9.43
N VAL A 138 10.83 24.67 -8.78
CA VAL A 138 10.12 23.38 -8.90
C VAL A 138 9.62 23.16 -10.32
N LYS A 139 9.00 24.17 -10.94
CA LYS A 139 8.51 24.07 -12.32
C LYS A 139 9.65 23.87 -13.33
N LYS A 140 10.77 24.56 -13.13
CA LYS A 140 11.99 24.37 -13.94
C LYS A 140 12.56 22.94 -13.82
N TYR A 141 12.50 22.34 -12.64
CA TYR A 141 12.92 20.96 -12.42
C TYR A 141 11.96 19.95 -13.06
N GLU A 142 10.64 20.19 -12.97
CA GLU A 142 9.62 19.38 -13.65
C GLU A 142 9.82 19.40 -15.18
N ASP A 143 10.02 20.58 -15.77
CA ASP A 143 10.32 20.72 -17.20
C ASP A 143 11.61 19.99 -17.59
N HIS A 144 12.63 20.02 -16.73
CA HIS A 144 13.89 19.31 -16.93
C HIS A 144 13.69 17.79 -16.92
N LEU A 145 12.94 17.25 -15.95
CA LEU A 145 12.61 15.82 -15.88
C LEU A 145 11.78 15.38 -17.10
N ASN A 146 10.78 16.16 -17.49
CA ASN A 146 9.96 15.83 -18.66
C ASN A 146 10.80 15.74 -19.94
N ARG A 147 11.81 16.60 -20.11
CA ARG A 147 12.74 16.50 -21.25
C ARG A 147 13.61 15.25 -21.22
N LEU A 148 14.05 14.80 -20.04
CA LEU A 148 14.85 13.59 -19.90
C LEU A 148 14.03 12.31 -20.17
N ILE A 149 12.74 12.31 -19.84
CA ILE A 149 11.84 11.17 -20.02
C ILE A 149 11.27 11.10 -21.44
N SER A 150 11.17 12.23 -22.15
CA SER A 150 10.59 12.33 -23.50
C SER A 150 11.62 12.17 -24.64
N GLY A 151 12.89 11.90 -24.32
CA GLY A 151 13.97 11.67 -25.30
C GLY A 151 14.21 10.19 -25.54
#